data_AF-A0A953CSS7-F1
#
_entry.id   AF-A0A953CSS7-F1
#
_cell.length_a   1.000
_cell.length_b   1.000
_cell.length_c   1.000
_cell.angle_alpha   90.00
_cell.angle_beta   90.00
_cell.angle_gamma   90.00
#
_symmetry.space_group_name_H-M   'P 1'
#
loop_
_entity.id
_entity.type
_entity.pdbx_description
1 polymer ?
#
loop_
_entity_poly.entity_id
_entity_poly.type
_entity_poly.pdbx_seq_one_letter_code
_entity_poly.pdbx_strand_id
1 'polypeptide(L)'
;MKLPLTLLFVLCFFHENALGVSITYSGFKCLNATDANDPTPSSIFVQSKFELTEDTGNGIYRLNLTGGIPRIINNNPVICIDSDTAIGYAGIPEFDGLPGPLDSIDATAFFNGKELFIVVSSIATDLSARRNPLSSFSTSLIFTFTNTLILEYNATESIFKLRNIIHNRGFTHTSGSTSSIIPFFETVLPSFNETARDQPKILTPIINIDYLLEK
;
A
#
# COMPACT_ATOMS: atom_id res chain seq x y z
N MET A 1 -34.84 -62.61 10.88
CA MET A 1 -33.91 -61.93 9.94
C MET A 1 -33.17 -60.88 10.76
N LYS A 2 -31.91 -61.13 11.16
CA LYS A 2 -30.65 -60.76 10.49
C LYS A 2 -30.46 -59.24 10.31
N LEU A 3 -29.55 -58.70 11.15
CA LEU A 3 -28.72 -57.45 11.13
C LEU A 3 -28.21 -57.03 9.73
N PRO A 4 -27.41 -55.94 9.55
CA PRO A 4 -27.16 -54.66 10.28
C PRO A 4 -27.06 -53.41 9.34
N LEU A 5 -26.56 -52.27 9.89
CA LEU A 5 -25.69 -51.27 9.22
C LEU A 5 -26.39 -50.34 8.20
N THR A 6 -26.23 -49.01 8.21
CA THR A 6 -24.97 -48.28 8.37
C THR A 6 -25.26 -46.86 8.85
N LEU A 7 -24.52 -46.46 9.87
CA LEU A 7 -24.25 -45.09 10.28
C LEU A 7 -23.70 -44.30 9.08
N LEU A 8 -24.40 -43.25 8.63
CA LEU A 8 -23.77 -42.19 7.84
C LEU A 8 -23.95 -40.88 8.60
N PHE A 9 -23.12 -40.71 9.62
CA PHE A 9 -22.79 -39.39 10.16
C PHE A 9 -22.08 -38.64 9.03
N VAL A 10 -22.84 -37.86 8.26
CA VAL A 10 -22.25 -36.85 7.38
C VAL A 10 -21.76 -35.74 8.30
N LEU A 11 -20.53 -35.90 8.79
CA LEU A 11 -19.71 -34.79 9.26
C LEU A 11 -19.44 -33.91 8.04
N CYS A 12 -20.38 -33.01 7.74
CA CYS A 12 -20.04 -31.79 7.02
C CYS A 12 -19.08 -31.05 7.95
N PHE A 13 -17.79 -31.17 7.67
CA PHE A 13 -16.79 -30.20 8.09
C PHE A 13 -17.28 -28.84 7.60
N PHE A 14 -17.94 -28.10 8.49
CA PHE A 14 -18.05 -26.67 8.36
C PHE A 14 -16.61 -26.15 8.47
N HIS A 15 -15.92 -26.04 7.32
CA HIS A 15 -14.85 -25.08 7.22
C HIS A 15 -15.51 -23.73 7.45
N GLU A 16 -15.20 -23.13 8.61
CA GLU A 16 -15.45 -21.73 8.88
C GLU A 16 -14.68 -20.92 7.84
N ASN A 17 -15.26 -20.75 6.66
CA ASN A 17 -14.80 -19.74 5.73
C ASN A 17 -15.07 -18.42 6.44
N ALA A 18 -14.02 -17.84 6.99
CA ALA A 18 -14.09 -16.51 7.55
C ALA A 18 -14.52 -15.56 6.43
N LEU A 19 -15.81 -15.23 6.39
CA LEU A 19 -16.38 -14.16 5.56
C LEU A 19 -15.93 -12.84 6.20
N GLY A 20 -14.65 -12.52 6.05
CA GLY A 20 -14.12 -11.21 6.42
C GLY A 20 -14.38 -10.23 5.30
N VAL A 21 -14.94 -9.07 5.64
CA VAL A 21 -15.20 -7.97 4.69
C VAL A 21 -14.03 -7.00 4.67
N SER A 22 -13.21 -6.97 5.73
CA SER A 22 -11.97 -6.19 5.75
C SER A 22 -10.92 -6.74 6.69
N ILE A 23 -9.67 -6.31 6.49
CA ILE A 23 -8.61 -6.43 7.49
C ILE A 23 -8.16 -5.06 7.95
N THR A 24 -7.94 -4.88 9.26
CA THR A 24 -7.65 -3.57 9.84
C THR A 24 -6.45 -3.58 10.78
N TYR A 25 -5.65 -2.50 10.74
CA TYR A 25 -4.59 -2.22 11.68
C TYR A 25 -4.69 -0.77 12.14
N SER A 26 -4.75 -0.56 13.45
CA SER A 26 -4.89 0.77 14.05
C SER A 26 -3.55 1.33 14.50
N GLY A 27 -3.35 2.63 14.32
CA GLY A 27 -2.12 3.30 14.73
C GLY A 27 -2.21 4.83 14.61
N PHE A 28 -1.07 5.48 14.60
CA PHE A 28 -0.97 6.93 14.42
C PHE A 28 -0.39 7.25 13.04
N LYS A 29 -0.92 8.28 12.38
CA LYS A 29 -0.42 8.75 11.09
C LYS A 29 1.03 9.22 11.20
N CYS A 30 1.85 8.99 10.18
CA CYS A 30 3.22 9.51 10.13
C CYS A 30 3.25 11.05 10.13
N LEU A 31 4.19 11.64 10.88
CA LEU A 31 4.36 13.09 10.93
C LEU A 31 4.89 13.65 9.61
N ASN A 32 5.85 12.95 8.99
CA ASN A 32 6.40 13.31 7.69
C ASN A 32 6.38 12.11 6.73
N ALA A 33 5.32 12.00 5.96
CA ALA A 33 5.18 10.92 4.98
C ALA A 33 6.16 11.05 3.79
N THR A 34 6.75 12.22 3.53
CA THR A 34 7.67 12.38 2.38
C THR A 34 9.07 11.85 2.64
N ASP A 35 9.50 11.80 3.92
CA ASP A 35 10.77 11.21 4.31
C ASP A 35 10.58 9.73 4.67
N ALA A 36 11.01 8.84 3.78
CA ALA A 36 10.87 7.40 3.97
C ALA A 36 11.66 6.84 5.17
N ASN A 37 12.63 7.61 5.70
CA ASN A 37 13.45 7.20 6.84
C ASN A 37 12.97 7.78 8.17
N ASP A 38 11.86 8.53 8.16
CA ASP A 38 11.21 9.05 9.36
C ASP A 38 9.92 8.27 9.68
N PRO A 39 9.90 7.43 10.73
CA PRO A 39 8.73 6.72 11.19
C PRO A 39 8.02 7.45 12.34
N THR A 40 8.33 8.73 12.59
CA THR A 40 7.77 9.48 13.73
C THR A 40 6.25 9.55 13.63
N PRO A 41 5.51 9.03 14.63
CA PRO A 41 4.07 9.13 14.67
C PRO A 41 3.65 10.56 15.03
N SER A 42 2.55 11.00 14.41
CA SER A 42 1.81 12.18 14.82
C SER A 42 0.85 11.85 15.97
N SER A 43 0.07 12.83 16.42
CA SER A 43 -1.03 12.63 17.37
C SER A 43 -2.35 12.19 16.70
N ILE A 44 -2.38 12.04 15.37
CA ILE A 44 -3.59 11.73 14.62
C ILE A 44 -3.75 10.21 14.55
N PHE A 45 -4.83 9.71 15.14
CA PHE A 45 -5.18 8.30 15.04
C PHE A 45 -5.78 7.97 13.67
N VAL A 46 -5.37 6.85 13.09
CA VAL A 46 -5.84 6.36 11.79
C VAL A 46 -5.86 4.84 11.77
N GLN A 47 -6.70 4.26 10.91
CA GLN A 47 -6.79 2.83 10.70
C GLN A 47 -6.39 2.50 9.26
N SER A 48 -5.36 1.68 9.08
CA SER A 48 -5.06 1.00 7.82
C SER A 48 -6.14 -0.06 7.61
N LYS A 49 -7.05 0.17 6.68
CA LYS A 49 -8.16 -0.75 6.38
C LYS A 49 -8.12 -1.16 4.93
N PHE A 50 -7.99 -2.46 4.69
CA PHE A 50 -8.20 -3.07 3.39
C PHE A 50 -9.59 -3.72 3.37
N GLU A 51 -10.49 -3.15 2.59
CA GLU A 51 -11.86 -3.63 2.43
C GLU A 51 -12.02 -4.42 1.14
N LEU A 52 -12.66 -5.59 1.20
CA LEU A 52 -12.92 -6.43 0.04
C LEU A 52 -13.96 -5.76 -0.87
N THR A 53 -13.58 -5.50 -2.12
CA THR A 53 -14.49 -4.97 -3.13
C THR A 53 -14.96 -6.04 -4.11
N GLU A 54 -14.10 -7.01 -4.44
CA GLU A 54 -14.43 -8.09 -5.37
C GLU A 54 -13.61 -9.37 -5.09
N ASP A 55 -14.26 -10.53 -5.11
CA ASP A 55 -13.61 -11.84 -5.21
C ASP A 55 -13.60 -12.26 -6.69
N THR A 56 -12.40 -12.29 -7.28
CA THR A 56 -12.21 -12.64 -8.69
C THR A 56 -11.98 -14.14 -8.91
N GLY A 57 -11.95 -14.92 -7.83
CA GLY A 57 -11.66 -16.36 -7.83
C GLY A 57 -10.17 -16.69 -7.79
N ASN A 58 -9.86 -17.98 -7.62
CA ASN A 58 -8.49 -18.51 -7.54
C ASN A 58 -7.61 -17.85 -6.45
N GLY A 59 -8.24 -17.37 -5.38
CA GLY A 59 -7.54 -16.67 -4.29
C GLY A 59 -7.13 -15.24 -4.62
N ILE A 60 -7.62 -14.64 -5.72
CA ILE A 60 -7.33 -13.25 -6.09
C ILE A 60 -8.50 -12.35 -5.70
N TYR A 61 -8.20 -11.24 -5.03
CA TYR A 61 -9.18 -10.28 -4.51
C TYR A 61 -8.83 -8.85 -4.94
N ARG A 62 -9.87 -8.05 -5.22
CA ARG A 62 -9.73 -6.60 -5.28
C ARG A 62 -10.11 -6.02 -3.94
N LEU A 63 -9.30 -5.10 -3.46
CA LEU A 63 -9.44 -4.45 -2.18
C LEU A 63 -9.45 -2.93 -2.38
N ASN A 64 -10.05 -2.20 -1.47
CA ASN A 64 -9.90 -0.75 -1.34
C ASN A 64 -9.13 -0.46 -0.06
N LEU A 65 -8.00 0.25 -0.17
CA LEU A 65 -7.20 0.70 0.96
C LEU A 65 -7.65 2.08 1.40
N THR A 66 -7.95 2.23 2.69
CA THR A 66 -8.13 3.53 3.35
C THR A 66 -7.14 3.69 4.51
N GLY A 67 -6.85 4.95 4.86
CA GLY A 67 -6.01 5.30 6.01
C GLY A 67 -4.50 5.10 5.84
N GLY A 68 -4.04 4.20 4.97
CA GLY A 68 -2.64 4.05 4.58
C GLY A 68 -1.97 2.75 5.03
N ILE A 69 -0.65 2.67 4.95
CA ILE A 69 0.11 1.43 5.23
C ILE A 69 1.12 1.70 6.36
N PRO A 70 1.37 0.74 7.28
CA PRO A 70 2.42 0.86 8.29
C PRO A 70 3.78 1.13 7.66
N ARG A 71 4.44 2.20 8.10
CA ARG A 71 5.82 2.51 7.76
C ARG A 71 6.76 1.71 8.64
N ILE A 72 7.63 0.94 7.98
CA ILE A 72 8.61 0.07 8.65
C ILE A 72 10.00 0.55 8.29
N ILE A 73 10.86 0.63 9.30
CA ILE A 73 12.29 0.81 9.13
C ILE A 73 12.98 -0.35 9.83
N ASN A 74 13.90 -1.01 9.12
CA ASN A 74 14.62 -2.14 9.67
C ASN A 74 15.35 -1.74 10.96
N ASN A 75 15.25 -2.60 11.98
CA ASN A 75 15.81 -2.37 13.33
C ASN A 75 15.21 -1.19 14.09
N ASN A 76 14.04 -0.68 13.70
CA ASN A 76 13.33 0.38 14.41
C ASN A 76 11.95 -0.13 14.90
N PRO A 77 11.64 -0.05 16.21
CA PRO A 77 10.33 -0.47 16.73
C PRO A 77 9.23 0.56 16.53
N VAL A 78 9.58 1.80 16.17
CA VAL A 78 8.62 2.88 15.96
C VAL A 78 7.91 2.67 14.64
N ILE A 79 6.58 2.64 14.68
CA ILE A 79 5.71 2.46 13.52
C ILE A 79 4.69 3.61 13.50
N CYS A 80 4.45 4.13 12.32
CA CYS A 80 3.36 5.05 12.01
C CYS A 80 2.65 4.55 10.74
N ILE A 81 1.46 5.07 10.46
CA ILE A 81 0.70 4.75 9.23
C ILE A 81 0.95 5.87 8.22
N ASP A 82 1.52 5.50 7.07
CA ASP A 82 1.71 6.41 5.95
C ASP A 82 0.42 6.53 5.16
N SER A 83 -0.35 7.57 5.44
CA SER A 83 -1.60 7.87 4.72
C SER A 83 -1.38 8.66 3.44
N ASP A 84 -0.21 9.27 3.23
CA ASP A 84 -0.03 10.24 2.14
C ASP A 84 0.63 9.57 0.94
N THR A 85 1.77 8.89 1.11
CA THR A 85 2.46 8.26 -0.03
C THR A 85 1.91 6.88 -0.35
N ALA A 86 1.34 6.17 0.63
CA ALA A 86 0.75 4.85 0.39
C ALA A 86 -0.59 4.93 -0.36
N ILE A 87 -1.33 6.03 -0.20
CA ILE A 87 -2.59 6.29 -0.91
C ILE A 87 -2.33 7.15 -2.15
N GLY A 88 -1.61 8.27 -1.98
CA GLY A 88 -1.22 9.14 -3.09
C GLY A 88 -2.22 10.24 -3.40
N TYR A 89 -2.05 10.82 -4.59
CA TYR A 89 -2.71 12.01 -5.09
C TYR A 89 -3.29 11.73 -6.47
N ALA A 90 -4.39 12.41 -6.80
CA ALA A 90 -4.97 12.41 -8.14
C ALA A 90 -5.50 13.78 -8.51
N GLY A 91 -5.64 14.02 -9.81
CA GLY A 91 -6.25 15.22 -10.35
C GLY A 91 -5.79 15.45 -11.78
N ILE A 92 -6.73 15.86 -12.63
CA ILE A 92 -6.45 16.27 -13.99
C ILE A 92 -6.34 17.80 -14.00
N PRO A 93 -5.18 18.39 -14.36
CA PRO A 93 -4.95 19.84 -14.23
C PRO A 93 -6.00 20.73 -14.88
N GLU A 94 -6.58 20.29 -16.00
CA GLU A 94 -7.59 21.03 -16.75
C GLU A 94 -8.95 21.09 -16.05
N PHE A 95 -9.25 20.14 -15.17
CA PHE A 95 -10.55 20.00 -14.50
C PHE A 95 -10.47 20.25 -13.00
N ASP A 96 -9.49 19.63 -12.35
CA ASP A 96 -9.35 19.59 -10.88
C ASP A 96 -8.33 20.61 -10.36
N GLY A 97 -7.51 21.17 -11.26
CA GLY A 97 -6.41 22.06 -10.88
C GLY A 97 -5.21 21.29 -10.31
N LEU A 98 -4.77 21.65 -9.10
CA LEU A 98 -3.64 20.95 -8.48
C LEU A 98 -4.09 19.56 -7.98
N PRO A 99 -3.30 18.49 -8.21
CA PRO A 99 -3.59 17.16 -7.68
C PRO A 99 -3.85 17.20 -6.16
N GLY A 100 -4.97 16.63 -5.75
CA GLY A 100 -5.37 16.53 -4.36
C GLY A 100 -5.05 15.15 -3.77
N PRO A 101 -4.91 15.03 -2.45
CA PRO A 101 -4.77 13.73 -1.79
C PRO A 101 -6.04 12.90 -2.02
N LEU A 102 -5.84 11.59 -2.20
CA LEU A 102 -6.94 10.63 -2.27
C LEU A 102 -7.31 10.15 -0.85
N ASP A 103 -8.59 9.82 -0.63
CA ASP A 103 -9.06 9.22 0.62
C ASP A 103 -8.87 7.69 0.64
N SER A 104 -8.81 7.08 -0.53
CA SER A 104 -8.64 5.64 -0.71
C SER A 104 -7.94 5.30 -2.03
N ILE A 105 -7.43 4.08 -2.14
CA ILE A 105 -6.82 3.56 -3.37
C ILE A 105 -7.10 2.07 -3.57
N ASP A 106 -7.28 1.67 -4.82
CA ASP A 106 -7.43 0.27 -5.18
C ASP A 106 -6.15 -0.54 -4.88
N ALA A 107 -6.36 -1.76 -4.42
CA ALA A 107 -5.33 -2.74 -4.14
C ALA A 107 -5.72 -4.11 -4.69
N THR A 108 -4.72 -4.92 -5.04
CA THR A 108 -4.93 -6.30 -5.49
C THR A 108 -4.29 -7.25 -4.49
N ALA A 109 -4.98 -8.32 -4.14
CA ALA A 109 -4.46 -9.30 -3.21
C ALA A 109 -4.52 -10.73 -3.76
N PHE A 110 -3.61 -11.57 -3.28
CA PHE A 110 -3.59 -13.00 -3.52
C PHE A 110 -3.45 -13.75 -2.20
N PHE A 111 -4.35 -14.68 -1.93
CA PHE A 111 -4.36 -15.52 -0.73
C PHE A 111 -4.31 -16.99 -1.12
N ASN A 112 -3.33 -17.72 -0.59
CA ASN A 112 -3.16 -19.15 -0.85
C ASN A 112 -3.64 -20.06 0.29
N GLY A 113 -4.35 -19.51 1.29
CA GLY A 113 -4.79 -20.22 2.49
C GLY A 113 -3.83 -20.07 3.69
N LYS A 114 -2.59 -19.60 3.47
CA LYS A 114 -1.61 -19.37 4.53
C LYS A 114 -1.01 -17.97 4.49
N GLU A 115 -0.64 -17.50 3.30
CA GLU A 115 -0.03 -16.20 3.07
C GLU A 115 -0.96 -15.34 2.23
N LEU A 116 -1.10 -14.09 2.64
CA LEU A 116 -1.81 -13.03 1.93
C LEU A 116 -0.78 -12.03 1.41
N PHE A 117 -0.78 -11.85 0.09
CA PHE A 117 0.01 -10.85 -0.60
C PHE A 117 -0.93 -9.71 -0.98
N ILE A 118 -0.61 -8.47 -0.64
CA ILE A 118 -1.38 -7.29 -1.05
C ILE A 118 -0.45 -6.33 -1.77
N VAL A 119 -0.83 -5.92 -2.99
CA VAL A 119 -0.10 -4.95 -3.80
C VAL A 119 -0.92 -3.67 -3.89
N VAL A 120 -0.28 -2.57 -3.50
CA VAL A 120 -0.82 -1.21 -3.57
C VAL A 120 0.14 -0.35 -4.38
N SER A 121 -0.37 0.32 -5.41
CA SER A 121 0.42 1.22 -6.26
C SER A 121 -0.18 2.61 -6.26
N SER A 122 0.61 3.60 -5.88
CA SER A 122 0.16 4.98 -5.68
C SER A 122 1.09 5.97 -6.38
N ILE A 123 0.60 7.20 -6.55
CA ILE A 123 1.38 8.32 -7.10
C ILE A 123 1.39 9.43 -6.05
N ALA A 124 2.57 9.89 -5.64
CA ALA A 124 2.72 11.07 -4.80
C ALA A 124 3.44 12.18 -5.55
N THR A 125 3.09 13.43 -5.28
CA THR A 125 3.76 14.59 -5.85
C THR A 125 4.09 15.61 -4.77
N ASP A 126 5.23 16.29 -4.92
CA ASP A 126 5.67 17.34 -4.00
C ASP A 126 5.01 18.70 -4.27
N LEU A 127 4.21 18.82 -5.35
CA LEU A 127 3.54 20.04 -5.81
C LEU A 127 4.46 21.27 -5.87
N SER A 128 5.77 21.07 -6.03
CA SER A 128 6.78 22.12 -5.80
C SER A 128 7.11 22.96 -7.03
N ALA A 129 6.32 22.89 -8.11
CA ALA A 129 6.62 23.54 -9.39
C ALA A 129 6.84 25.06 -9.20
N ARG A 130 8.09 25.50 -9.39
CA ARG A 130 8.48 26.93 -9.31
C ARG A 130 8.66 27.49 -10.71
N ARG A 131 7.86 28.50 -11.06
CA ARG A 131 8.00 29.24 -12.32
C ARG A 131 8.87 30.47 -12.08
N ASN A 132 10.11 30.46 -12.58
CA ASN A 132 10.96 31.64 -12.61
C ASN A 132 11.16 32.07 -14.08
N PRO A 133 10.84 33.31 -14.48
CA PRO A 133 10.78 33.72 -15.88
C PRO A 133 12.14 33.76 -16.62
N LEU A 134 13.26 33.57 -15.90
CA LEU A 134 14.62 33.64 -16.44
C LEU A 134 15.49 32.39 -16.15
N SER A 135 14.93 31.29 -15.64
CA SER A 135 15.66 30.05 -15.38
C SER A 135 14.97 28.81 -15.96
N SER A 136 15.66 27.68 -15.98
CA SER A 136 15.04 26.35 -16.12
C SER A 136 13.86 26.24 -15.14
N PHE A 137 12.73 25.73 -15.63
CA PHE A 137 11.64 25.36 -14.72
C PHE A 137 12.00 24.01 -14.08
N SER A 138 11.87 23.92 -12.76
CA SER A 138 11.82 22.63 -12.08
C SER A 138 10.35 22.21 -12.12
N THR A 139 10.05 21.07 -12.74
CA THR A 139 8.72 20.47 -12.58
C THR A 139 8.59 19.94 -11.16
N SER A 140 7.34 19.82 -10.69
CA SER A 140 7.05 18.99 -9.51
C SER A 140 7.64 17.60 -9.70
N LEU A 141 8.13 17.03 -8.61
CA LEU A 141 8.57 15.65 -8.59
C LEU A 141 7.33 14.77 -8.48
N ILE A 142 7.24 13.77 -9.35
CA ILE A 142 6.20 12.74 -9.31
C ILE A 142 6.88 11.42 -8.95
N PHE A 143 6.42 10.83 -7.85
CA PHE A 143 6.92 9.57 -7.34
C PHE A 143 5.84 8.51 -7.46
N THR A 144 6.16 7.42 -8.12
CA THR A 144 5.30 6.23 -8.14
C THR A 144 5.74 5.30 -7.03
N PHE A 145 4.85 4.91 -6.13
CA PHE A 145 5.16 3.93 -5.09
C PHE A 145 4.45 2.62 -5.40
N THR A 146 5.08 1.51 -5.04
CA THR A 146 4.45 0.19 -5.04
C THR A 146 4.86 -0.54 -3.77
N ASN A 147 3.87 -0.86 -2.95
CA ASN A 147 4.03 -1.57 -1.70
C ASN A 147 3.45 -2.98 -1.86
N THR A 148 4.26 -4.00 -1.62
CA THR A 148 3.79 -5.38 -1.49
C THR A 148 3.86 -5.80 -0.03
N LEU A 149 2.72 -5.99 0.60
CA LEU A 149 2.60 -6.51 1.96
C LEU A 149 2.54 -8.03 1.88
N ILE A 150 3.32 -8.69 2.73
CA ILE A 150 3.30 -10.14 2.89
C ILE A 150 2.83 -10.43 4.31
N LEU A 151 1.63 -10.98 4.44
CA LEU A 151 1.02 -11.31 5.71
C LEU A 151 0.84 -12.82 5.86
N GLU A 152 1.02 -13.33 7.07
CA GLU A 152 0.73 -14.71 7.43
C GLU A 152 -0.60 -14.79 8.18
N TYR A 153 -1.48 -15.66 7.72
CA TYR A 153 -2.78 -15.88 8.34
C TYR A 153 -2.68 -16.82 9.54
N ASN A 154 -3.22 -16.38 10.68
CA ASN A 154 -3.43 -17.22 11.85
C ASN A 154 -4.94 -17.46 12.01
N ALA A 155 -5.38 -18.67 11.64
CA ALA A 155 -6.79 -19.06 11.72
C ALA A 155 -7.33 -19.06 13.16
N THR A 156 -6.51 -19.42 14.15
CA THR A 156 -6.93 -19.51 15.56
C THR A 156 -7.35 -18.15 16.12
N GLU A 157 -6.63 -17.10 15.74
CA GLU A 157 -6.86 -15.73 16.22
C GLU A 157 -7.63 -14.88 15.20
N SER A 158 -7.87 -15.40 13.99
CA SER A 158 -8.45 -14.66 12.87
C SER A 158 -7.70 -13.36 12.57
N ILE A 159 -6.36 -13.43 12.54
CA ILE A 159 -5.48 -12.29 12.26
C ILE A 159 -4.57 -12.55 11.06
N PHE A 160 -4.17 -11.48 10.40
CA PHE A 160 -3.10 -11.48 9.41
C PHE A 160 -1.89 -10.74 9.98
N LYS A 161 -0.84 -11.49 10.29
CA LYS A 161 0.40 -10.94 10.82
C LYS A 161 1.29 -10.46 9.69
N LEU A 162 1.61 -9.16 9.65
CA LEU A 162 2.53 -8.62 8.67
C LEU A 162 3.95 -9.14 8.91
N ARG A 163 4.50 -9.84 7.92
CA ARG A 163 5.86 -10.38 7.95
C ARG A 163 6.84 -9.42 7.30
N ASN A 164 6.52 -8.94 6.11
CA ASN A 164 7.42 -8.12 5.32
C ASN A 164 6.62 -7.09 4.51
N ILE A 165 7.24 -5.94 4.23
CA ILE A 165 6.83 -5.01 3.17
C ILE A 165 7.95 -4.91 2.16
N ILE A 166 7.65 -5.16 0.89
CA ILE A 166 8.53 -4.79 -0.21
C ILE A 166 8.11 -3.40 -0.67
N HIS A 167 8.96 -2.42 -0.38
CA HIS A 167 8.72 -1.03 -0.74
C HIS A 167 9.53 -0.67 -1.99
N ASN A 168 8.82 -0.27 -3.03
CA ASN A 168 9.39 0.18 -4.29
C ASN A 168 8.98 1.62 -4.56
N ARG A 169 9.94 2.43 -4.99
CA ARG A 169 9.71 3.79 -5.45
C ARG A 169 10.22 3.91 -6.88
N GLY A 170 9.53 4.72 -7.66
CA GLY A 170 9.93 5.18 -8.98
C GLY A 170 9.93 6.69 -8.97
N PHE A 171 10.67 7.26 -9.89
CA PHE A 171 10.80 8.69 -10.06
C PHE A 171 10.54 9.05 -11.52
N THR A 172 9.65 10.00 -11.72
CA THR A 172 9.46 10.64 -13.02
C THR A 172 10.07 12.02 -12.97
N HIS A 173 11.06 12.26 -13.82
CA HIS A 173 11.66 13.57 -14.02
C HIS A 173 11.24 14.13 -15.37
N THR A 174 10.65 15.32 -15.37
CA THR A 174 10.41 16.06 -16.61
C THR A 174 11.31 17.27 -16.64
N SER A 175 12.14 17.39 -17.69
CA SER A 175 12.98 18.58 -17.88
C SER A 175 12.81 19.18 -19.27
N GLY A 176 12.90 20.51 -19.33
CA GLY A 176 12.76 21.27 -20.56
C GLY A 176 13.18 22.72 -20.38
N SER A 177 13.24 23.46 -21.48
CA SER A 177 13.45 24.91 -21.47
C SER A 177 12.22 25.60 -22.06
N THR A 178 11.81 26.72 -21.46
CA THR A 178 10.68 27.54 -21.92
C THR A 178 10.88 28.15 -23.31
N SER A 179 12.11 28.12 -23.83
CA SER A 179 12.48 28.64 -25.16
C SER A 179 13.00 27.56 -26.12
N SER A 180 12.75 26.28 -25.83
CA SER A 180 13.24 25.15 -26.65
C SER A 180 12.23 24.76 -27.73
N ILE A 181 12.73 24.52 -28.94
CA ILE A 181 11.98 23.90 -30.06
C ILE A 181 11.90 22.36 -29.88
N ILE A 182 12.75 21.81 -29.01
CA ILE A 182 12.79 20.39 -28.65
C ILE A 182 11.71 20.14 -27.59
N PRO A 183 10.83 19.13 -27.77
CA PRO A 183 9.81 18.76 -26.79
C PRO A 183 10.46 18.42 -25.44
N PHE A 184 9.70 18.60 -24.35
CA PHE A 184 10.17 18.22 -23.02
C PHE A 184 10.48 16.71 -22.99
N PHE A 185 11.53 16.33 -22.27
CA PHE A 185 11.86 14.93 -22.05
C PHE A 185 11.27 14.51 -20.71
N GLU A 186 10.35 13.55 -20.75
CA GLU A 186 9.90 12.82 -19.58
C GLU A 186 10.76 11.56 -19.43
N THR A 187 11.41 11.41 -18.28
CA THR A 187 12.18 10.20 -17.95
C THR A 187 11.55 9.54 -16.74
N VAL A 188 10.97 8.35 -16.93
CA VAL A 188 10.50 7.48 -15.84
C VAL A 188 11.64 6.53 -15.48
N LEU A 189 12.16 6.64 -14.26
CA LEU A 189 13.25 5.81 -13.75
C LEU A 189 12.80 5.11 -12.46
N PRO A 190 12.94 3.78 -12.34
CA PRO A 190 12.78 3.13 -11.05
C PRO A 190 13.88 3.62 -10.09
N SER A 191 13.51 3.98 -8.85
CA SER A 191 14.40 4.59 -7.86
C SER A 191 14.03 4.16 -6.44
N PHE A 192 14.86 3.31 -5.83
CA PHE A 192 14.52 2.61 -4.59
C PHE A 192 15.24 3.19 -3.33
N ASN A 193 16.22 4.10 -3.52
CA ASN A 193 16.87 4.94 -2.51
C ASN A 193 17.44 6.24 -3.14
N GLU A 194 16.59 7.17 -3.57
CA GLU A 194 17.02 8.54 -3.94
C GLU A 194 18.01 8.64 -5.12
N THR A 195 18.38 7.52 -5.72
CA THR A 195 19.28 7.39 -6.87
C THR A 195 18.56 6.68 -7.99
N ALA A 196 18.82 7.10 -9.23
CA ALA A 196 18.31 6.40 -10.41
C ALA A 196 19.02 5.04 -10.52
N ARG A 197 18.26 3.94 -10.48
CA ARG A 197 18.71 2.52 -10.47
C ARG A 197 19.17 2.00 -9.10
N ASP A 198 18.21 1.63 -8.25
CA ASP A 198 18.48 0.92 -7.00
C ASP A 198 17.71 -0.43 -6.94
N GLN A 199 17.77 -1.17 -5.83
CA GLN A 199 17.06 -2.43 -5.61
C GLN A 199 15.87 -2.28 -4.65
N PRO A 200 14.79 -3.07 -4.81
CA PRO A 200 13.67 -3.12 -3.87
C PRO A 200 14.09 -3.23 -2.41
N LYS A 201 13.49 -2.42 -1.53
CA LYS A 201 13.71 -2.54 -0.09
C LYS A 201 12.76 -3.56 0.51
N ILE A 202 13.33 -4.61 1.09
CA ILE A 202 12.59 -5.54 1.94
C ILE A 202 12.68 -5.03 3.38
N LEU A 203 11.52 -4.64 3.92
CA LEU A 203 11.36 -4.06 5.24
C LEU A 203 10.69 -5.10 6.14
N THR A 204 11.33 -5.43 7.26
CA THR A 204 10.85 -6.43 8.22
C THR A 204 10.55 -5.75 9.54
N PRO A 205 9.31 -5.79 10.05
CA PRO A 205 8.98 -5.20 11.33
C PRO A 205 9.61 -6.04 12.45
N ILE A 206 10.17 -5.36 13.45
CA ILE A 206 10.72 -6.02 14.64
C ILE A 206 9.65 -6.20 15.74
N ILE A 207 8.53 -5.50 15.63
CA ILE A 207 7.34 -5.64 16.47
C ILE A 207 6.22 -6.34 15.69
N ASN A 208 5.25 -6.91 16.39
CA ASN A 208 4.09 -7.49 15.74
C ASN A 208 3.19 -6.38 15.19
N ILE A 209 2.79 -6.52 13.93
CA ILE A 209 1.78 -5.70 13.26
C ILE A 209 0.71 -6.68 12.81
N ASP A 210 -0.33 -6.81 13.61
CA ASP A 210 -1.38 -7.79 13.43
C ASP A 210 -2.62 -7.07 12.90
N TYR A 211 -3.03 -7.46 11.69
CA TYR A 211 -4.27 -7.00 11.09
C TYR A 211 -5.41 -7.89 11.55
N LEU A 212 -6.44 -7.29 12.14
CA LEU A 212 -7.64 -8.00 12.59
C LEU A 212 -8.56 -8.25 11.39
N LEU A 213 -9.07 -9.47 11.27
CA LEU A 213 -10.11 -9.78 10.29
C LEU A 213 -11.47 -9.33 10.83
N GLU A 214 -12.09 -8.37 10.15
CA GLU A 214 -13.40 -7.82 10.49
C GLU A 214 -14.48 -8.35 9.53
N LYS A 215 -15.68 -8.56 10.06
CA LYS A 215 -16.87 -9.05 9.34
C LYS A 215 -17.83 -7.92 9.01
#